data_AF-A0A7J8S420-F1
#
_entry.id   AF-A0A7J8S420-F1
#
_cell.length_a   1.000
_cell.length_b   1.000
_cell.length_c   1.000
_cell.angle_alpha   90.00
_cell.angle_beta   90.00
_cell.angle_gamma   90.00
#
_symmetry.space_group_name_H-M   'P 1'
#
loop_
_entity.id
_entity.type
_entity.pdbx_description
1 polymer ?
#
loop_
_entity_poly.entity_id
_entity_poly.type
_entity_poly.pdbx_seq_one_letter_code
_entity_poly.pdbx_strand_id
1 'polypeptide(L)' 'MEKTSFALWKRLETFYATKSLANCLVLKQRIFMFFMNKCELLRDYISQFITLLNDLKNVEVQIDDEDQAMLL' A
#
# COMPACT_ATOMS: atom_id res chain seq x y z
N MET A 1 0.20 -11.30 -42.72
CA MET A 1 -0.42 -11.18 -41.38
C MET A 1 0.18 -12.26 -40.51
N GLU A 2 1.13 -11.95 -39.65
CA GLU A 2 1.54 -12.88 -38.58
C GLU A 2 1.39 -12.16 -37.24
N LYS A 3 0.14 -12.10 -36.78
CA LYS A 3 -0.21 -11.74 -35.40
C LYS A 3 -0.12 -12.98 -34.51
N THR A 4 0.95 -13.75 -34.65
CA THR A 4 1.11 -14.99 -33.89
C THR A 4 1.68 -14.62 -32.53
N SER A 5 0.99 -14.96 -31.44
CA SER A 5 1.41 -14.69 -30.07
C SER A 5 2.87 -15.09 -29.79
N PHE A 6 3.38 -16.10 -30.52
CA PHE A 6 4.78 -16.53 -30.49
C PHE A 6 5.79 -15.48 -30.96
N ALA A 7 5.50 -14.75 -32.04
CA ALA A 7 6.37 -13.70 -32.56
C ALA A 7 6.42 -12.50 -31.59
N LEU A 8 5.29 -12.18 -30.96
CA LEU A 8 5.22 -11.18 -29.89
C LEU A 8 6.01 -11.63 -28.65
N TRP A 9 5.88 -12.91 -28.25
CA TRP A 9 6.62 -13.49 -27.13
C TRP A 9 8.13 -13.45 -27.35
N LYS A 10 8.61 -13.91 -28.51
CA LYS A 10 10.05 -13.84 -28.86
C LYS A 10 10.59 -12.41 -28.86
N ARG A 11 9.78 -11.44 -29.32
CA ARG A 11 10.18 -10.03 -29.37
C ARG A 11 10.26 -9.43 -27.96
N LEU A 12 9.35 -9.81 -27.06
CA LEU A 12 9.42 -9.48 -25.64
C LEU A 12 10.66 -10.12 -25.00
N GLU A 13 10.87 -11.42 -25.20
CA GLU A 13 12.05 -12.14 -24.71
C GLU A 13 13.34 -11.44 -25.15
N THR A 14 13.42 -11.01 -26.41
CA THR A 14 14.60 -10.31 -26.92
C THR A 14 14.77 -8.93 -26.27
N PHE A 15 13.68 -8.18 -26.04
CA PHE A 15 13.69 -6.86 -25.40
C PHE A 15 14.04 -6.92 -23.90
N TYR A 16 13.64 -8.01 -23.23
CA TYR A 16 13.93 -8.26 -21.82
C TYR A 16 15.28 -8.95 -21.62
N ALA A 17 15.74 -9.79 -22.56
CA ALA A 17 17.06 -10.41 -22.53
C ALA A 17 18.19 -9.39 -22.81
N THR A 18 17.94 -8.41 -23.68
CA THR A 18 18.89 -7.30 -23.93
C THR A 18 18.93 -6.28 -22.78
N LYS A 19 17.90 -6.25 -21.93
CA LYS A 19 17.85 -5.49 -20.68
C LYS A 19 18.29 -6.36 -19.51
N SER A 20 19.62 -6.50 -19.39
CA SER A 20 20.38 -7.33 -18.44
C SER A 20 19.78 -7.55 -17.05
N LEU A 21 20.28 -8.58 -16.36
CA LEU A 21 20.06 -8.86 -14.93
C LEU A 21 20.02 -7.60 -14.03
N ALA A 22 20.75 -6.55 -14.39
CA ALA A 22 20.71 -5.24 -13.72
C ALA A 22 19.34 -4.55 -13.81
N ASN A 23 18.63 -4.60 -14.94
CA ASN A 23 17.27 -4.05 -15.04
C ASN A 23 16.26 -4.86 -14.24
N CYS A 24 16.42 -6.19 -14.17
CA CYS A 24 15.62 -7.02 -13.26
C CYS A 24 15.91 -6.69 -11.79
N LEU A 25 17.19 -6.48 -11.44
CA LEU A 25 17.60 -6.08 -10.09
C LEU A 25 17.05 -4.70 -9.72
N VAL A 26 17.12 -3.73 -10.62
CA VAL A 26 16.56 -2.38 -10.43
C VAL A 26 15.04 -2.44 -10.25
N LEU A 27 14.34 -3.26 -11.03
CA LEU A 27 12.89 -3.47 -10.86
C LEU A 27 12.56 -4.10 -9.51
N LYS A 28 13.31 -5.12 -9.08
CA LYS A 28 13.16 -5.75 -7.74
C LYS A 28 13.40 -4.75 -6.62
N GLN A 29 14.43 -3.91 -6.72
CA GLN A 29 14.72 -2.85 -5.75
C GLN A 29 13.60 -1.81 -5.68
N ARG A 30 13.08 -1.36 -6.83
CA ARG A 30 11.95 -0.40 -6.87
C ARG A 30 10.68 -0.97 -6.26
N ILE A 31 10.38 -2.24 -6.54
CA ILE A 31 9.23 -2.93 -5.95
C ILE A 31 9.41 -3.03 -4.43
N PHE A 32 10.59 -3.42 -3.95
CA PHE A 32 10.88 -3.51 -2.52
C PHE A 32 10.76 -2.15 -1.82
N MET A 33 11.34 -1.09 -2.38
CA MET A 33 11.22 0.27 -1.84
C MET A 33 9.76 0.75 -1.82
N PHE A 34 8.99 0.47 -2.88
CA PHE A 34 7.56 0.79 -2.93
C PHE A 34 6.76 0.06 -1.85
N PHE A 35 7.02 -1.23 -1.62
CA PHE A 35 6.39 -1.99 -0.55
C PHE A 35 6.80 -1.49 0.83
N MET A 36 8.08 -1.16 1.04
CA MET A 36 8.56 -0.62 2.32
C MET A 36 7.88 0.71 2.65
N ASN A 37 7.85 1.66 1.71
CA ASN A 37 7.17 2.95 1.91
C ASN A 37 5.67 2.76 2.21
N LYS A 38 5.01 1.80 1.54
CA LYS A 38 3.60 1.46 1.82
C LYS A 38 3.42 0.81 3.20
N CYS A 39 4.34 -0.05 3.62
CA CYS A 39 4.33 -0.67 4.95
C CYS A 39 4.56 0.36 6.05
N GLU A 40 5.43 1.35 5.82
CA GLU A 40 5.63 2.50 6.73
C GLU A 40 4.35 3.33 6.83
N LEU A 41 3.76 3.73 5.70
CA LEU A 41 2.47 4.43 5.67
C LEU A 41 1.35 3.65 6.39
N LEU A 42 1.29 2.33 6.19
CA LEU A 42 0.31 1.47 6.85
C LEU A 42 0.54 1.41 8.37
N ARG A 43 1.81 1.33 8.80
CA ARG A 43 2.17 1.37 10.22
C ARG A 43 1.77 2.69 10.86
N ASP A 44 2.01 3.80 10.18
CA ASP A 44 1.64 5.13 10.66
C ASP A 44 0.11 5.27 10.79
N TYR A 45 -0.64 4.72 9.82
CA TYR A 45 -2.10 4.69 9.88
C TYR A 45 -2.62 3.84 11.05
N ILE A 46 -2.05 2.65 11.25
CA ILE A 46 -2.40 1.78 12.39
C ILE A 46 -2.06 2.47 13.71
N SER A 47 -0.92 3.15 13.79
CA SER A 47 -0.53 3.90 14.99
C SER A 47 -1.51 5.01 15.28
N GLN A 48 -1.91 5.79 14.28
CA GLN A 48 -2.92 6.85 14.43
C GLN A 48 -4.28 6.28 14.87
N PHE A 49 -4.68 5.14 14.31
CA PHE A 49 -5.92 4.47 14.70
C PHE A 49 -5.87 3.99 16.17
N ILE A 50 -4.75 3.43 16.62
CA ILE A 50 -4.57 3.03 18.03
C ILE A 50 -4.57 4.26 18.94
N THR A 51 -3.95 5.37 18.53
CA THR A 51 -4.02 6.64 19.27
C THR A 51 -5.46 7.12 19.39
N LEU A 52 -6.23 7.14 18.30
CA LEU A 52 -7.65 7.50 18.34
C LEU A 52 -8.49 6.58 19.23
N LEU A 53 -8.23 5.27 19.20
CA LEU A 53 -8.90 4.33 20.11
C LEU A 53 -8.54 4.59 21.58
N ASN A 54 -7.28 4.93 21.87
CA ASN A 54 -6.86 5.30 23.21
C ASN A 54 -7.46 6.65 23.62
N ASP A 55 -7.53 7.64 22.73
CA ASP A 55 -8.18 8.92 22.99
C ASP A 55 -9.66 8.72 23.29
N LEU A 56 -10.37 7.91 22.48
CA LEU A 56 -11.76 7.53 22.75
C LEU A 56 -11.93 6.82 24.10
N LYS A 57 -10.98 5.97 24.48
CA LYS A 57 -10.99 5.28 25.78
C LYS A 57 -10.65 6.21 26.94
N ASN A 58 -9.80 7.21 26.71
CA ASN A 58 -9.42 8.23 27.69
C ASN A 58 -10.50 9.30 27.85
N VAL A 59 -11.35 9.46 26.83
CA VAL A 59 -12.60 10.24 26.84
C VAL A 59 -13.68 9.43 27.59
N GLU A 60 -13.38 8.93 28.78
CA GLU A 60 -14.37 8.69 29.85
C GLU A 60 -15.03 10.03 30.26
N VAL A 61 -15.49 10.81 29.29
CA VAL A 61 -16.36 11.94 29.49
C VAL A 61 -17.68 11.32 29.89
N GLN A 62 -18.08 11.59 31.14
CA GLN A 62 -19.47 11.45 31.53
C GLN A 62 -20.27 12.31 30.55
N ILE A 63 -20.88 11.65 29.57
CA ILE A 63 -21.88 12.27 28.71
C ILE A 63 -23.01 12.62 29.67
N ASP A 64 -23.22 13.92 29.89
CA ASP A 64 -24.30 14.41 30.75
C ASP A 64 -25.64 14.02 30.11
N ASP A 65 -26.68 13.86 30.93
CA ASP A 65 -28.00 13.42 30.47
C ASP A 65 -28.55 14.34 29.36
N GLU A 66 -28.11 15.60 29.34
CA GLU A 66 -28.42 16.61 28.32
C GLU A 66 -27.81 16.30 26.95
N ASP A 67 -26.54 15.87 26.90
CA ASP A 67 -25.86 15.46 25.65
C ASP A 67 -26.47 14.15 25.10
N GLN A 68 -26.95 13.28 25.99
CA GLN A 68 -27.60 12.03 25.61
C GLN A 68 -29.00 12.26 25.00
N ALA A 69 -29.73 13.26 25.46
CA ALA A 69 -31.04 13.65 24.93
C ALA A 69 -30.95 14.33 23.55
N MET A 70 -29.83 14.98 23.21
CA MET A 70 -29.63 15.58 21.88
C MET A 70 -29.26 14.57 20.79
N LEU A 71 -28.81 13.37 21.16
CA LEU A 71 -28.44 12.30 20.23
C LEU A 71 -29.61 11.35 19.89
N LEU A 72 -30.78 11.52 20.52
CA LEU A 72 -32.03 10.79 20.23
C LEU A 72 -32.92 11.52 19.23
#